data_AF-I3W312-F1
#
_entry.id   AF-I3W312-F1
#
_cell.length_a   1.000
_cell.length_b   1.000
_cell.length_c   1.000
_cell.angle_alpha   90.00
_cell.angle_beta   90.00
_cell.angle_gamma   90.00
#
_symmetry.space_group_name_H-M   'P 1'
#
loop_
_entity.id
_entity.type
_entity.pdbx_description
1 polymer ?
#
loop_
_entity_poly.entity_id
_entity_poly.type
_entity_poly.pdbx_seq_one_letter_code
_entity_poly.pdbx_strand_id
1 'polypeptide(L)'
;MALKRWCDSPEHRRQLREICCGTVPFMLPPEEGRDQTWRREAWAYLEQEYPEALKQLLSLAGSSVLKRQAARRELYAGAVLHSLLKGWLQEYGGQGD
;
A
#
# COMPACT_ATOMS: atom_id res chain seq x y z
N MET A 1 6.82 -10.58 -13.56
CA MET A 1 8.27 -10.68 -13.29
C MET A 1 8.89 -9.44 -12.64
N ALA A 2 8.43 -8.21 -12.93
CA ALA A 2 8.99 -6.98 -12.34
C ALA A 2 8.82 -6.89 -10.82
N LEU A 3 7.67 -7.28 -10.28
CA LEU A 3 7.41 -7.30 -8.83
C LEU A 3 8.27 -8.33 -8.10
N LYS A 4 8.41 -9.55 -8.64
CA LYS A 4 9.31 -10.58 -8.11
C LYS A 4 10.75 -10.05 -7.97
N ARG A 5 11.26 -9.41 -9.03
CA ARG A 5 12.59 -8.77 -9.04
C ARG A 5 12.71 -7.63 -8.05
N TRP A 6 11.63 -6.87 -7.86
CA TRP A 6 11.60 -5.81 -6.86
C TRP A 6 11.69 -6.41 -5.44
N CYS A 7 10.98 -7.51 -5.19
CA CYS A 7 11.04 -8.27 -3.93
C CYS A 7 12.31 -9.12 -3.73
N ASP A 8 13.20 -9.28 -4.71
CA ASP A 8 14.49 -9.98 -4.49
C ASP A 8 15.29 -9.29 -3.37
N SER A 9 15.26 -7.96 -3.32
CA SER A 9 15.90 -7.17 -2.26
C SER A 9 15.18 -7.35 -0.91
N PRO A 10 15.89 -7.70 0.17
CA PRO A 10 15.29 -7.83 1.50
C PRO A 10 14.72 -6.50 2.02
N GLU A 11 15.33 -5.38 1.67
CA GLU A 11 14.84 -4.03 2.00
C GLU A 11 13.47 -3.76 1.37
N HIS A 12 13.30 -4.05 0.09
CA HIS A 12 12.02 -3.89 -0.60
C HIS A 12 10.93 -4.82 -0.03
N ARG A 13 11.29 -6.06 0.36
CA ARG A 13 10.36 -6.95 1.08
C ARG A 13 9.93 -6.37 2.43
N ARG A 14 10.85 -5.73 3.16
CA ARG A 14 10.53 -5.03 4.40
C ARG A 14 9.61 -3.84 4.15
N GLN A 15 9.94 -2.99 3.18
CA GLN A 15 9.11 -1.85 2.79
C GLN A 15 7.71 -2.30 2.33
N LEU A 16 7.60 -3.41 1.59
CA LEU A 16 6.32 -3.99 1.22
C LEU A 16 5.46 -4.33 2.43
N ARG A 17 6.06 -4.95 3.47
CA ARG A 17 5.37 -5.26 4.73
C ARG A 17 4.97 -4.00 5.47
N GLU A 18 5.88 -3.04 5.62
CA GLU A 18 5.63 -1.79 6.34
C GLU A 18 4.52 -0.97 5.67
N ILE A 19 4.55 -0.84 4.34
CA ILE A 19 3.49 -0.16 3.56
C ILE A 19 2.17 -0.94 3.62
N CYS A 20 2.21 -2.28 3.59
CA CYS A 20 1.00 -3.10 3.77
C CYS A 20 0.38 -2.90 5.16
N CYS A 21 1.19 -2.81 6.21
CA CYS A 21 0.73 -2.52 7.57
C CYS A 21 0.16 -1.09 7.67
N GLY A 22 0.83 -0.09 7.08
CA GLY A 22 0.33 1.28 7.06
C GLY A 22 -0.95 1.48 6.24
N THR A 23 -1.33 0.50 5.42
CA THR A 23 -2.62 0.50 4.68
C THR A 23 -3.74 -0.28 5.38
N VAL A 24 -3.47 -1.00 6.48
CA VAL A 24 -4.50 -1.65 7.33
C VAL A 24 -5.61 -0.67 7.78
N PRO A 25 -5.31 0.58 8.18
CA PRO A 25 -6.33 1.54 8.58
C PRO A 25 -7.46 1.71 7.53
N PHE A 26 -7.14 1.60 6.23
CA PHE A 26 -8.14 1.75 5.16
C PHE A 26 -9.11 0.57 5.03
N MET A 27 -8.80 -0.58 5.63
CA MET A 27 -9.67 -1.76 5.66
C MET A 27 -10.70 -1.72 6.78
N LEU A 28 -10.50 -0.86 7.78
CA LEU A 28 -11.44 -0.73 8.90
C LEU A 28 -12.65 0.07 8.43
N PRO A 29 -13.89 -0.33 8.76
CA PRO A 29 -15.07 0.48 8.46
C PRO A 29 -14.95 1.86 9.12
N PRO A 30 -15.45 2.94 8.49
CA PRO A 30 -15.48 4.23 9.15
C PRO A 30 -16.44 4.11 10.35
N GLU A 31 -15.98 4.45 11.55
CA GLU A 31 -16.88 4.57 12.70
C GLU A 31 -17.85 5.72 12.45
N GLU A 32 -19.15 5.47 12.65
CA GLU A 32 -20.20 6.45 12.42
C GLU A 32 -19.95 7.68 13.33
N GLY A 33 -19.77 8.85 12.71
CA GLY A 33 -19.45 10.10 13.41
C GLY A 33 -17.97 10.36 13.69
N ARG A 34 -17.03 9.46 13.34
CA ARG A 34 -15.59 9.78 13.37
C ARG A 34 -15.13 10.42 12.07
N ASP A 35 -14.37 11.49 12.23
CA ASP A 35 -13.71 12.16 11.12
C ASP A 35 -12.73 11.19 10.43
N GLN A 36 -12.78 11.12 9.09
CA GLN A 36 -11.92 10.24 8.29
C GLN A 36 -10.50 10.81 8.09
N THR A 37 -10.14 11.87 8.83
CA THR A 37 -8.82 12.50 8.82
C THR A 37 -7.70 11.51 9.11
N TRP A 38 -7.89 10.56 10.02
CA TRP A 38 -6.88 9.53 10.32
C TRP A 38 -6.48 8.69 9.09
N ARG A 39 -7.39 8.48 8.11
CA ARG A 39 -7.05 7.80 6.84
C ARG A 39 -6.22 8.70 5.92
N ARG A 40 -6.50 10.01 5.91
CA ARG A 40 -5.70 10.98 5.14
C ARG A 40 -4.31 11.12 5.76
N GLU A 41 -4.22 11.13 7.08
CA GLU A 41 -2.96 11.13 7.82
C GLU A 41 -2.17 9.84 7.57
N ALA A 42 -2.82 8.68 7.60
CA ALA A 42 -2.17 7.41 7.25
C ALA A 42 -1.64 7.41 5.81
N TRP A 43 -2.38 7.99 4.86
CA TRP A 43 -1.89 8.13 3.48
C TRP A 43 -0.69 9.09 3.40
N ALA A 44 -0.79 10.26 4.05
CA ALA A 44 0.27 11.25 4.08
C ALA A 44 1.56 10.70 4.71
N TYR A 45 1.43 9.91 5.78
CA TYR A 45 2.54 9.20 6.40
C TYR A 45 3.22 8.24 5.42
N LEU A 46 2.47 7.43 4.68
CA LEU A 46 3.01 6.54 3.66
C LEU A 46 3.71 7.30 2.52
N GLU A 47 3.14 8.43 2.09
CA GLU A 47 3.75 9.30 1.08
C GLU A 47 5.07 9.93 1.58
N GLN A 48 5.17 10.23 2.88
CA GLN A 48 6.34 10.86 3.49
C GLN A 48 7.46 9.86 3.82
N GLU A 49 7.11 8.73 4.41
CA GLU A 49 8.06 7.71 4.89
C GLU A 49 8.57 6.83 3.75
N TYR A 50 7.71 6.53 2.76
CA TYR A 50 8.02 5.61 1.66
C TYR A 50 7.70 6.18 0.26
N PRO A 51 8.15 7.40 -0.09
CA PRO A 51 7.75 8.08 -1.32
C PRO A 51 8.10 7.28 -2.59
N GLU A 52 9.34 6.78 -2.67
CA GLU A 52 9.82 6.05 -3.85
C GLU A 52 9.23 4.64 -3.92
N ALA A 53 9.22 3.91 -2.81
CA ALA A 53 8.66 2.56 -2.75
C ALA A 53 7.15 2.58 -3.07
N LEU A 54 6.39 3.53 -2.51
CA LEU A 54 4.97 3.68 -2.81
C LEU A 54 4.73 3.99 -4.30
N LYS A 55 5.52 4.90 -4.89
CA LYS A 55 5.44 5.21 -6.32
C LYS A 55 5.76 4.00 -7.20
N GLN A 56 6.78 3.23 -6.85
CA GLN A 56 7.15 2.01 -7.57
C GLN A 56 6.05 0.94 -7.46
N LEU A 57 5.49 0.71 -6.27
CA LEU A 57 4.39 -0.23 -6.04
C LEU A 57 3.14 0.17 -6.81
N LEU A 58 2.74 1.45 -6.80
CA LEU A 58 1.64 1.96 -7.61
C LEU A 58 1.92 1.80 -9.11
N SER A 59 3.18 1.88 -9.53
CA SER A 59 3.55 1.60 -10.93
C SER A 59 3.45 0.12 -11.28
N LEU A 60 3.92 -0.76 -10.40
CA LEU A 60 3.86 -2.22 -10.54
C LEU A 60 2.42 -2.74 -10.50
N ALA A 61 1.52 -2.08 -9.78
CA ALA A 61 0.10 -2.41 -9.74
C ALA A 61 -0.58 -2.28 -11.11
N GLY A 62 0.01 -1.53 -12.06
CA GLY A 62 -0.47 -1.40 -13.44
C GLY A 62 -1.82 -0.70 -13.62
N SER A 63 -2.58 -0.49 -12.53
CA SER A 63 -3.92 0.09 -12.59
C SER A 63 -3.85 1.61 -12.65
N SER A 64 -4.16 2.16 -13.82
CA SER A 64 -4.35 3.61 -14.01
C SER A 64 -5.49 4.17 -13.16
N VAL A 65 -6.42 3.33 -12.72
CA VAL A 65 -7.49 3.69 -11.79
C VAL A 65 -6.93 3.85 -10.39
N LEU A 66 -6.13 2.88 -9.90
CA LEU A 66 -5.48 2.97 -8.60
C LEU A 66 -4.54 4.18 -8.52
N LYS A 67 -3.76 4.45 -9.58
CA LYS A 67 -2.91 5.65 -9.67
C LYS A 67 -3.73 6.95 -9.61
N ARG A 68 -4.87 7.01 -10.29
CA ARG A 68 -5.77 8.19 -10.26
C ARG A 68 -6.44 8.37 -8.91
N GLN A 69 -6.93 7.29 -8.31
CA GLN A 69 -7.56 7.33 -6.98
C GLN A 69 -6.54 7.69 -5.90
N ALA A 70 -5.32 7.15 -5.97
CA ALA A 70 -4.20 7.52 -5.12
C ALA A 70 -3.83 9.00 -5.27
N ALA A 71 -3.72 9.51 -6.50
CA ALA A 71 -3.43 10.93 -6.77
C ALA A 71 -4.53 11.87 -6.24
N ARG A 72 -5.78 11.40 -6.18
CA ARG A 72 -6.93 12.13 -5.63
C ARG A 72 -7.11 11.89 -4.13
N ARG A 73 -6.22 11.13 -3.49
CA ARG A 73 -6.30 10.70 -2.08
C ARG A 73 -7.66 10.09 -1.73
N GLU A 74 -8.24 9.37 -2.70
CA GLU A 74 -9.52 8.71 -2.50
C GLU A 74 -9.34 7.53 -1.55
N LEU A 75 -10.20 7.48 -0.54
CA LEU A 75 -10.11 6.54 0.59
C LEU A 75 -10.17 5.06 0.16
N TYR A 76 -10.87 4.79 -0.95
CA TYR A 76 -10.94 3.45 -1.55
C TYR A 76 -9.59 3.00 -2.15
N ALA A 77 -8.70 3.92 -2.53
CA ALA A 77 -7.39 3.57 -3.06
C ALA A 77 -6.55 2.81 -2.02
N GLY A 78 -6.62 3.20 -0.74
CA GLY A 78 -5.90 2.55 0.34
C GLY A 78 -6.35 1.11 0.60
N ALA A 79 -7.66 0.83 0.54
CA ALA A 79 -8.20 -0.51 0.73
C ALA A 79 -7.85 -1.45 -0.44
N VAL A 80 -7.93 -0.94 -1.68
CA VAL A 80 -7.53 -1.70 -2.87
C VAL A 80 -6.02 -1.95 -2.86
N LEU A 81 -5.23 -0.92 -2.51
CA LEU A 81 -3.79 -1.06 -2.34
C LEU A 81 -3.45 -2.10 -1.28
N HIS A 82 -4.09 -2.07 -0.10
CA HIS A 82 -3.87 -3.06 0.94
C HIS A 82 -4.10 -4.49 0.44
N SER A 83 -5.21 -4.73 -0.28
CA SER A 83 -5.54 -6.05 -0.81
C SER A 83 -4.50 -6.53 -1.83
N LEU A 84 -4.01 -5.63 -2.70
CA LEU A 84 -2.92 -5.92 -3.64
C LEU A 84 -1.61 -6.24 -2.93
N LEU A 85 -1.19 -5.39 -1.98
CA LEU A 85 0.06 -5.57 -1.22
C LEU A 85 0.03 -6.88 -0.41
N LYS A 86 -1.11 -7.20 0.20
CA LYS A 86 -1.30 -8.46 0.93
C LYS A 86 -1.14 -9.68 0.01
N GLY A 87 -1.73 -9.65 -1.18
CA GLY A 87 -1.53 -10.71 -2.18
C GLY A 87 -0.06 -10.84 -2.60
N TRP A 88 0.63 -9.72 -2.80
CA TRP A 88 2.06 -9.72 -3.14
C TRP A 88 2.94 -10.23 -1.99
N LEU A 89 2.59 -9.95 -0.74
CA LEU A 89 3.27 -10.52 0.42
C LEU A 89 3.07 -12.03 0.52
N GLN A 90 1.89 -12.54 0.20
CA GLN A 90 1.65 -13.98 0.18
C GLN A 90 2.44 -14.68 -0.93
N GLU A 91 2.56 -14.04 -2.10
CA GLU A 91 3.24 -14.62 -3.27
C GLU A 91 4.77 -14.43 -3.25
N TYR A 92 5.27 -13.30 -2.74
CA TYR A 92 6.68 -12.89 -2.83
C TYR A 92 7.31 -12.45 -1.50
N GLY A 93 6.52 -12.27 -0.44
CA GLY A 93 7.00 -11.78 0.85
C GLY A 93 7.90 -12.76 1.61
N GLY A 94 7.96 -14.00 1.12
CA GLY A 94 8.59 -15.14 1.79
C GLY A 94 7.74 -15.59 2.96
N GLN A 95 7.18 -16.79 2.89
CA GLN A 95 6.92 -17.53 4.13
C GLN A 95 8.25 -17.62 4.85
N GLY A 96 8.30 -17.11 6.09
CA GLY A 96 9.39 -17.52 6.97
C GLY A 96 9.34 -19.04 7.06
N ASP A 97 10.44 -19.67 6.68
CA ASP A 97 11.00 -20.74 7.49
C ASP A 97 11.73 -20.06 8.66
#